data_AF-A0A2U8DFU9-F1
#
_entry.id   AF-A0A2U8DFU9-F1
#
_cell.length_a   1.000
_cell.length_b   1.000
_cell.length_c   1.000
_cell.angle_alpha   90.00
_cell.angle_beta   90.00
_cell.angle_gamma   90.00
#
_symmetry.space_group_name_H-M   'P 1'
#
loop_
_entity.id
_entity.type
_entity.pdbx_description
1 polymer ?
#
loop_
_entity_poly.entity_id
_entity_poly.type
_entity_poly.pdbx_seq_one_letter_code
_entity_poly.pdbx_strand_id
1 'polypeptide(L)' 'MTYHVVEDPIRKVAIFGGTHGNELTGVFLVKHWLENGAEIQRTGLEVKPFITNPRAVKQCTRYIDCDLNRVFDPGNLG' A
#
# COMPACT_ATOMS: atom_id res chain seq x y z
N MET A 1 30.02 23.46 -9.24
CA MET A 1 29.38 23.72 -7.93
C MET A 1 28.06 22.97 -7.94
N THR A 2 28.06 21.73 -7.42
CA THR A 2 26.87 20.88 -7.39
C THR A 2 26.08 21.20 -6.14
N TYR A 3 24.85 21.69 -6.30
CA TYR A 3 23.91 21.85 -5.19
C TYR A 3 23.50 20.46 -4.70
N HIS A 4 23.84 20.12 -3.47
CA HIS A 4 23.26 18.97 -2.79
C HIS A 4 21.91 19.40 -2.25
N VAL A 5 20.83 18.82 -2.77
CA VAL A 5 19.52 18.90 -2.14
C VAL A 5 19.59 18.03 -0.90
N VAL A 6 19.45 18.63 0.28
CA VAL A 6 19.28 17.91 1.53
C VAL A 6 17.77 17.75 1.73
N GLU A 7 17.25 16.56 1.49
CA GLU A 7 15.85 16.25 1.75
C GLU A 7 15.65 15.84 3.21
N ASP A 8 14.48 16.16 3.75
CA ASP A 8 14.09 15.69 5.08
C ASP A 8 13.99 14.15 5.09
N PRO A 9 14.38 13.50 6.20
CA PRO A 9 14.32 12.05 6.30
C PRO A 9 12.87 11.54 6.25
N ILE A 10 12.63 10.50 5.45
CA ILE A 10 11.34 9.79 5.41
C ILE A 10 11.07 9.16 6.78
N ARG A 11 9.84 9.37 7.29
CA ARG A 11 9.42 8.82 8.58
C ARG A 11 8.28 7.83 8.51
N LYS A 12 7.36 7.99 7.55
CA LYS A 12 6.15 7.18 7.41
C LYS A 12 6.11 6.51 6.05
N VAL A 13 5.97 5.19 6.05
CA VAL A 13 5.95 4.37 4.84
C VAL A 13 4.72 3.47 4.89
N ALA A 14 3.97 3.40 3.79
CA ALA A 14 2.86 2.47 3.66
C ALA A 14 3.21 1.36 2.66
N ILE A 15 2.78 0.13 2.94
CA ILE A 15 2.87 -1.00 2.01
C ILE A 15 1.45 -1.45 1.67
N PHE A 16 1.03 -1.20 0.43
CA PHE A 16 -0.31 -1.53 -0.04
C PHE A 16 -0.32 -2.85 -0.79
N GLY A 17 -1.24 -3.72 -0.37
CA GLY A 17 -1.49 -5.02 -0.98
C GLY A 17 -2.96 -5.15 -1.31
N GLY A 18 -3.28 -5.89 -2.38
CA GLY A 18 -4.65 -6.06 -2.81
C GLY A 18 -5.29 -4.77 -3.34
N THR A 19 -4.52 -3.91 -4.04
CA THR A 19 -5.11 -2.85 -4.88
C THR A 19 -6.01 -3.47 -5.94
N HIS A 20 -5.51 -4.53 -6.59
CA HIS A 20 -6.33 -5.49 -7.30
C HIS A 20 -6.50 -6.74 -6.44
N GLY A 21 -7.75 -7.17 -6.25
CA GLY A 21 -8.06 -8.22 -5.28
C GLY A 21 -7.60 -9.64 -5.67
N ASN A 22 -7.30 -9.86 -6.94
CA ASN A 22 -6.81 -11.13 -7.49
C ASN A 22 -5.29 -11.21 -7.65
N GLU A 23 -4.54 -10.16 -7.30
CA GLU A 23 -3.07 -10.15 -7.30
C GLU A 23 -2.53 -10.67 -5.96
N LEU A 24 -2.48 -11.99 -5.83
CA LEU A 24 -2.39 -12.68 -4.55
C LEU A 24 -1.11 -12.40 -3.75
N THR A 25 0.04 -12.18 -4.39
CA THR A 25 1.31 -11.96 -3.67
C THR A 25 1.22 -10.79 -2.69
N GLY A 26 0.72 -9.64 -3.15
CA GLY A 26 0.54 -8.47 -2.28
C GLY A 26 -0.51 -8.70 -1.20
N VAL A 27 -1.59 -9.44 -1.50
CA VAL A 27 -2.63 -9.78 -0.53
C VAL A 27 -2.07 -10.63 0.61
N PHE A 28 -1.34 -11.70 0.29
CA PHE A 28 -0.80 -12.61 1.30
C PHE A 28 0.31 -11.97 2.13
N LEU A 29 1.25 -11.25 1.50
CA LEU A 29 2.33 -10.57 2.23
C LEU A 29 1.78 -9.51 3.19
N VAL A 30 0.82 -8.69 2.75
CA VAL A 30 0.24 -7.67 3.62
C VAL A 30 -0.58 -8.29 4.76
N LYS A 31 -1.35 -9.36 4.50
CA LYS A 31 -2.03 -10.10 5.59
C LYS A 31 -1.03 -10.65 6.60
N HIS A 32 0.06 -11.25 6.11
CA HIS A 32 1.14 -11.74 6.96
C HIS A 32 1.74 -10.62 7.83
N TRP A 33 2.05 -9.46 7.26
CA TRP A 33 2.63 -8.33 8.01
C TRP A 33 1.63 -7.61 8.93
N LEU A 34 0.33 -7.71 8.66
CA LEU A 34 -0.71 -7.23 9.58
C LEU A 34 -0.80 -8.10 10.84
N GLU A 35 -0.55 -9.40 10.72
CA GLU A 35 -0.47 -10.33 11.86
C GLU A 35 0.87 -10.22 12.59
N ASN A 36 1.97 -10.11 11.84
CA ASN A 36 3.31 -9.94 12.37
C ASN A 36 4.18 -9.05 11.46
N GLY A 37 4.40 -7.81 11.88
CA GLY A 37 5.17 -6.83 11.11
C GLY A 37 6.70 -6.91 11.27
N ALA A 38 7.25 -7.88 12.02
CA ALA A 38 8.68 -7.88 12.38
C ALA A 38 9.62 -7.79 11.16
N GLU A 39 9.29 -8.45 10.05
CA GLU A 39 10.08 -8.46 8.81
C GLU A 39 10.26 -7.05 8.20
N ILE A 40 9.24 -6.19 8.31
CA ILE A 40 9.19 -4.87 7.68
C ILE A 40 9.58 -3.72 8.63
N GLN A 41 9.88 -4.02 9.90
CA GLN A 41 10.31 -3.01 10.87
C GLN A 41 11.72 -2.50 10.56
N ARG A 42 11.92 -1.18 10.62
CA ARG A 42 13.23 -0.53 10.45
C ARG A 42 13.36 0.60 11.46
N THR A 43 14.54 0.74 12.07
CA THR A 43 14.82 1.81 13.03
C THR A 43 14.57 3.17 12.38
N GLY A 44 13.75 4.00 13.04
CA GLY A 44 13.43 5.35 12.57
C GLY A 44 12.31 5.43 11.53
N LEU A 45 11.72 4.31 11.10
CA LEU A 45 10.59 4.27 10.17
C LEU A 45 9.33 3.72 10.83
N GLU A 46 8.21 4.42 10.65
CA GLU A 46 6.87 3.88 10.86
C GLU A 46 6.40 3.22 9.56
N VAL A 47 6.42 1.88 9.51
CA VAL A 47 5.96 1.12 8.33
C VAL A 47 4.57 0.53 8.59
N LYS A 48 3.61 0.83 7.72
CA LYS A 48 2.20 0.40 7.85
C LYS A 48 1.74 -0.45 6.65
N PRO A 49 1.60 -1.77 6.80
CA PRO A 49 0.95 -2.61 5.79
C PRO A 49 -0.57 -2.34 5.77
N PHE A 50 -1.21 -2.39 4.60
CA PHE A 50 -2.64 -2.12 4.47
C PHE A 50 -3.28 -2.83 3.25
N ILE A 51 -4.45 -3.46 3.46
CA ILE A 51 -5.25 -4.02 2.37
C ILE A 51 -6.16 -2.93 1.80
N THR A 52 -5.90 -2.53 0.55
CA THR A 52 -6.56 -1.37 -0.07
C THR A 52 -7.94 -1.67 -0.66
N ASN A 53 -8.16 -2.86 -1.24
CA ASN A 53 -9.46 -3.26 -1.80
C ASN A 53 -10.03 -4.52 -1.11
N PRO A 54 -10.44 -4.43 0.17
CA PRO A 54 -10.87 -5.61 0.93
C PRO A 54 -12.08 -6.33 0.31
N ARG A 55 -12.98 -5.61 -0.36
CA ARG A 55 -14.13 -6.20 -1.06
C ARG A 55 -13.67 -7.03 -2.27
N ALA A 56 -12.78 -6.50 -3.12
CA ALA A 56 -12.27 -7.24 -4.28
C ALA A 56 -11.39 -8.43 -3.85
N VAL A 57 -10.57 -8.26 -2.81
CA VAL A 57 -9.78 -9.35 -2.21
C VAL A 57 -10.68 -10.49 -1.74
N LYS A 58 -11.78 -10.18 -1.04
CA LYS A 58 -12.74 -11.20 -0.58
C LYS A 58 -13.37 -11.98 -1.72
N GLN A 59 -13.57 -11.36 -2.88
CA GLN A 59 -14.15 -11.98 -4.06
C GLN A 59 -13.11 -12.56 -5.04
N CYS A 60 -11.80 -12.45 -4.73
CA CYS A 60 -10.70 -12.83 -5.63
C CYS A 60 -10.88 -12.26 -7.06
N THR A 61 -11.32 -11.00 -7.14
CA THR A 61 -11.52 -10.28 -8.41
C THR A 61 -10.61 -9.05 -8.46
N ARG A 62 -10.35 -8.53 -9.65
CA ARG A 62 -9.51 -7.33 -9.83
C ARG A 62 -10.09 -6.12 -9.09
N TYR A 63 -11.38 -5.84 -9.27
CA TYR A 63 -12.09 -4.75 -8.61
C TYR A 63 -13.58 -5.08 -8.47
N ILE A 64 -14.32 -4.25 -7.71
CA ILE A 64 -15.78 -4.38 -7.56
C ILE A 64 -16.50 -3.55 -8.61
N ASP A 65 -16.39 -2.22 -8.54
CA ASP A 65 -17.11 -1.30 -9.43
C ASP A 65 -16.21 -0.78 -10.55
N CYS A 66 -15.04 -0.24 -10.18
CA CYS A 66 -14.03 0.26 -11.11
C CYS A 66 -12.62 0.00 -10.57
N ASP A 67 -11.61 0.16 -11.43
CA ASP A 67 -10.21 -0.06 -11.04
C ASP A 67 -9.77 0.97 -9.99
N LEU A 68 -9.51 0.50 -8.77
CA LEU A 68 -9.07 1.33 -7.65
C LEU A 68 -7.79 2.10 -7.98
N ASN A 69 -6.91 1.55 -8.81
CA ASN A 69 -5.67 2.19 -9.24
C ASN A 69 -5.87 3.24 -10.35
N ARG A 70 -7.10 3.70 -10.58
CA ARG A 70 -7.47 4.69 -11.61
C ARG A 70 -8.37 5.81 -11.11
N VAL A 71 -8.69 5.86 -9.81
CA VAL A 71 -9.67 6.79 -9.21
C VAL A 71 -9.10 7.66 -8.09
N PHE A 72 -7.78 7.91 -8.11
CA PHE A 72 -7.10 8.80 -7.16
C PHE A 72 -6.70 10.15 -7.78
N ASP A 73 -7.32 10.55 -8.89
CA ASP A 73 -7.21 11.92 -9.40
C ASP A 73 -8.11 12.88 -8.59
N PRO A 74 -7.82 14.19 -8.59
CA PRO A 74 -8.58 15.17 -7.82
C PRO A 74 -10.09 15.19 -8.10
N GLY A 75 -10.53 14.83 -9.32
CA GLY A 75 -11.95 14.81 -9.67
C GLY A 75 -12.73 13.68 -9.00
N ASN A 76 -12.05 12.60 -8.63
CA ASN A 76 -12.62 11.44 -7.95
C ASN A 76 -12.43 11.45 -6.42
N LEU A 77 -11.55 12.32 -5.89
CA LEU A 77 -11.19 12.32 -4.47
C LEU A 77 -12.08 13.18 -3.56
N GLY A 78 -12.90 14.08 -4.12
CA GLY A 78 -13.84 14.93 -3.36
C GLY A 78 -13.19 16.08 -2.63
#